data_AF-F0W5B3-F1
#
_entry.id   AF-F0W5B3-F1
#
_cell.length_a   1.000
_cell.length_b   1.000
_cell.length_c   1.000
_cell.angle_alpha   90.00
_cell.angle_beta   90.00
_cell.angle_gamma   90.00
#
_symmetry.space_group_name_H-M   'P 1'
#
loop_
_entity.id
_entity.type
_entity.pdbx_description
1 polymer ?
#
loop_
_entity_poly.entity_id
_entity_poly.type
_entity_poly.pdbx_seq_one_letter_code
_entity_poly.pdbx_strand_id
1 'polypeptide(L)'
;MDCLFCSTRVGTIDFGISYEDKMKVVLACFMMASVLVYGQEKNDTILSYANNSSASFNTEQAMSNAECGPRIRKSWDRLTNLEKEIYLEAIAKSMDDGLYSQFVEVHTEELTASEAHQTCMFLYWHRLLLLGFENMLRSYGGVFSCITIPYWNYVDHNARFLNGLCDSMEDCALILRELGGSRRGSRRSIEINGTPIRGSDYRCISSFPLNHFCEDTTRASSDCAGCVPRGPWSEIPFPPTASISSLLRQLYETPTITGVAENLEQGLHNTIHNALSGAMAFLEAPSDPIFWSHHASLDLLHSIFYHCVVGDDTRFRADQIKMNDPHQFLECSRRMPLPSDRAVDQETLMAQSQPVMRSGGATGLSPTSVWNPNHALYRYFANLPRQYLEVSDIRNLGPLTYNYELVGLLQDMYTRCVDLDLISSSISGMGRRLDEETSDYLGPVLVKDMGEKQAFAENLWFPKVLEQTMTFFSSFQHPNETAELGTSSVGEVLKEMEKMTCLFYQMCRGPVQDFTAEFRQNFANARMTPCSRVIADIEAGRDSIKIPNWKEIMLESLPCETKAHKKDSSS
;
A
#
# COMPACT_ATOMS: atom_id res chain seq x y z
N MET A 1 2.76 -50.32 2.88
CA MET A 1 3.22 -51.34 1.91
C MET A 1 4.64 -50.97 1.54
N ASP A 2 5.61 -51.79 1.93
CA ASP A 2 7.03 -51.58 1.66
C ASP A 2 7.36 -51.63 0.17
N CYS A 3 8.26 -50.77 -0.29
CA CYS A 3 8.94 -50.94 -1.57
C CYS A 3 10.46 -50.79 -1.35
N LEU A 4 11.13 -51.94 -1.22
CA LEU A 4 12.57 -52.11 -1.39
C LEU A 4 12.90 -51.93 -2.88
N PHE A 5 13.79 -50.98 -3.21
CA PHE A 5 14.70 -50.87 -4.37
C PHE A 5 15.08 -49.36 -4.38
N CYS A 6 16.31 -48.89 -4.19
CA CYS A 6 17.55 -49.35 -4.79
C CYS A 6 18.75 -48.72 -4.05
N SER A 7 19.60 -49.55 -3.46
CA SER A 7 21.02 -49.23 -3.25
C SER A 7 21.77 -49.82 -4.44
N THR A 8 22.42 -49.00 -5.25
CA THR A 8 23.56 -49.40 -6.09
C THR A 8 24.27 -48.18 -6.68
N ARG A 9 25.58 -48.12 -6.47
CA ARG A 9 26.52 -47.28 -7.24
C ARG A 9 26.65 -47.83 -8.66
N VAL A 10 26.37 -47.01 -9.67
CA VAL A 10 26.94 -47.05 -11.04
C VAL A 10 26.83 -45.60 -11.54
N GLY A 11 27.91 -44.87 -11.76
CA GLY A 11 28.72 -44.96 -12.98
C GLY A 11 28.28 -43.84 -13.93
N THR A 12 29.16 -42.87 -14.16
CA THR A 12 28.98 -41.76 -15.11
C THR A 12 28.62 -42.29 -16.50
N ILE A 13 27.37 -42.06 -16.91
CA ILE A 13 26.95 -42.11 -18.31
C ILE A 13 26.32 -40.75 -18.61
N ASP A 14 27.03 -39.98 -19.43
CA ASP A 14 26.64 -38.65 -19.87
C ASP A 14 25.59 -38.77 -20.97
N PHE A 15 24.31 -38.57 -20.62
CA PHE A 15 23.26 -38.30 -21.60
C PHE A 15 23.12 -36.79 -21.72
N GLY A 16 23.56 -36.26 -22.86
CA GLY A 16 23.44 -34.85 -23.25
C GLY A 16 21.99 -34.42 -23.35
N ILE A 17 21.41 -34.05 -22.22
CA ILE A 17 20.09 -33.44 -22.09
C ILE A 17 20.28 -32.06 -21.44
N SER A 18 19.78 -31.03 -22.12
CA SER A 18 19.85 -29.63 -21.68
C SER A 18 19.22 -29.42 -20.29
N TYR A 19 19.71 -28.43 -19.55
CA TYR A 19 19.23 -28.05 -18.22
C TYR A 19 17.71 -27.75 -18.19
N GLU A 20 17.16 -27.23 -19.30
CA GLU A 20 15.71 -26.96 -19.43
C GLU A 20 14.86 -28.24 -19.44
N ASP A 21 15.37 -29.33 -20.01
CA ASP A 21 14.61 -30.58 -20.12
C ASP A 21 14.67 -31.41 -18.82
N LYS A 22 15.72 -31.22 -18.01
CA LYS A 22 15.78 -31.78 -16.64
C LYS A 22 14.78 -31.08 -15.70
N MET A 23 14.53 -29.78 -15.87
CA MET A 23 13.50 -29.05 -15.11
C MET A 23 12.07 -29.47 -15.48
N LYS A 24 11.80 -29.74 -16.77
CA LYS A 24 10.47 -30.20 -17.22
C LYS A 24 10.10 -31.58 -16.66
N VAL A 25 11.07 -32.49 -16.51
CA VAL A 25 10.84 -33.83 -15.93
C VAL A 25 10.56 -33.75 -14.42
N VAL A 26 11.20 -32.84 -13.70
CA VAL A 26 10.91 -32.59 -12.27
C VAL A 26 9.53 -31.95 -12.08
N LEU A 27 9.14 -30.98 -12.93
CA LEU A 27 7.80 -30.39 -12.91
C LEU A 27 6.70 -31.41 -13.24
N ALA A 28 6.93 -32.30 -14.20
CA ALA A 28 5.96 -33.33 -14.60
C ALA A 28 5.74 -34.39 -13.51
N CYS A 29 6.78 -34.75 -12.76
CA CYS A 29 6.65 -35.67 -11.61
C CYS A 29 5.92 -35.03 -10.42
N PHE A 30 6.05 -33.71 -10.20
CA PHE A 30 5.26 -33.01 -9.17
C PHE A 30 3.79 -32.84 -9.58
N MET A 31 3.50 -32.52 -10.85
CA MET A 31 2.11 -32.41 -11.33
C MET A 31 1.35 -33.74 -11.29
N MET A 32 1.99 -34.88 -11.60
CA MET A 32 1.30 -36.18 -11.54
C MET A 32 0.98 -36.63 -10.10
N ALA A 33 1.77 -36.23 -9.10
CA ALA A 33 1.47 -36.52 -7.70
C ALA A 33 0.26 -35.71 -7.19
N SER A 34 0.06 -34.49 -7.70
CA SER A 34 -1.10 -33.64 -7.37
C SER A 34 -2.41 -34.13 -8.00
N VAL A 35 -2.36 -34.71 -9.20
CA VAL A 35 -3.56 -35.16 -9.94
C VAL A 35 -4.18 -36.44 -9.34
N LEU A 36 -3.40 -37.27 -8.65
CA LEU A 36 -3.92 -38.50 -8.04
C LEU A 36 -4.57 -38.30 -6.66
N VAL A 37 -4.39 -37.13 -6.02
CA VAL A 37 -5.04 -36.79 -4.73
C VAL A 37 -6.29 -35.94 -4.94
N TYR A 38 -6.40 -35.18 -6.03
CA TYR A 38 -7.51 -34.24 -6.27
C TYR A 38 -8.68 -34.79 -7.12
N GLY A 39 -8.62 -36.06 -7.53
CA GLY A 39 -9.54 -36.63 -8.52
C GLY A 39 -10.92 -37.10 -8.03
N GLN A 40 -11.28 -36.97 -6.74
CA GLN A 40 -12.51 -37.58 -6.21
C GLN A 40 -13.45 -36.71 -5.35
N GLU A 41 -13.27 -35.38 -5.26
CA GLU A 41 -14.19 -34.50 -4.50
C GLU A 41 -14.82 -33.37 -5.32
N LYS A 42 -15.20 -33.63 -6.57
CA LYS A 42 -16.13 -32.76 -7.30
C LYS A 42 -17.51 -33.41 -7.35
N ASN A 43 -18.39 -33.07 -6.40
CA ASN A 43 -19.72 -32.52 -6.74
C ASN A 43 -20.71 -32.22 -5.60
N ASP A 44 -20.50 -32.53 -4.32
CA ASP A 44 -21.59 -32.36 -3.32
C ASP A 44 -21.26 -31.54 -2.05
N THR A 45 -20.12 -30.85 -1.98
CA THR A 45 -19.64 -30.29 -0.69
C THR A 45 -19.81 -28.78 -0.48
N ILE A 46 -20.50 -28.05 -1.37
CA ILE A 46 -20.68 -26.59 -1.20
C ILE A 46 -21.84 -26.23 -0.25
N LEU A 47 -22.69 -27.18 0.16
CA LEU A 47 -23.89 -26.88 0.96
C LEU A 47 -23.96 -27.49 2.38
N SER A 48 -22.88 -28.10 2.91
CA SER A 48 -22.95 -28.75 4.24
C SER A 48 -21.92 -28.31 5.30
N TYR A 49 -21.10 -27.29 5.05
CA TYR A 49 -20.08 -26.82 6.03
C TYR A 49 -20.43 -25.50 6.74
N ALA A 50 -21.72 -25.19 6.92
CA ALA A 50 -22.15 -23.95 7.57
C ALA A 50 -22.09 -23.94 9.12
N ASN A 51 -21.77 -25.06 9.79
CA ASN A 51 -21.91 -25.17 11.25
C ASN A 51 -20.62 -25.38 12.07
N ASN A 52 -19.42 -25.13 11.53
CA ASN A 52 -18.19 -25.17 12.36
C ASN A 52 -17.00 -24.32 11.87
N SER A 53 -17.25 -23.16 11.26
CA SER A 53 -16.26 -22.43 10.47
C SER A 53 -15.27 -21.56 11.27
N SER A 54 -15.65 -21.00 12.42
CA SER A 54 -14.74 -20.12 13.19
C SER A 54 -13.63 -20.90 13.94
N ALA A 55 -13.93 -22.10 14.44
CA ALA A 55 -12.96 -22.95 15.13
C ALA A 55 -11.93 -23.57 14.15
N SER A 56 -12.37 -24.00 12.96
CA SER A 56 -11.48 -24.53 11.91
C SER A 56 -10.51 -23.45 11.40
N PHE A 57 -11.02 -22.25 11.11
CA PHE A 57 -10.19 -21.15 10.61
C PHE A 57 -9.18 -20.64 11.66
N ASN A 58 -9.55 -20.56 12.95
CA ASN A 58 -8.61 -20.25 14.02
C ASN A 58 -7.49 -21.31 14.14
N THR A 59 -7.82 -22.58 13.92
CA THR A 59 -6.84 -23.68 13.96
C THR A 59 -5.92 -23.61 12.74
N GLU A 60 -6.46 -23.39 11.53
CA GLU A 60 -5.67 -23.20 10.30
C GLU A 60 -4.76 -21.97 10.38
N GLN A 61 -5.23 -20.86 10.94
CA GLN A 61 -4.46 -19.64 11.11
C GLN A 61 -3.37 -19.77 12.18
N ALA A 62 -3.66 -20.45 13.29
CA ALA A 62 -2.66 -20.79 14.30
C ALA A 62 -1.61 -21.78 13.78
N MET A 63 -2.01 -22.78 12.98
CA MET A 63 -1.10 -23.72 12.32
C MET A 63 -0.24 -23.03 11.25
N SER A 64 -0.83 -22.16 10.45
CA SER A 64 -0.12 -21.34 9.46
C SER A 64 0.89 -20.41 10.13
N ASN A 65 0.57 -19.78 11.27
CA ASN A 65 1.55 -18.97 12.00
C ASN A 65 2.68 -19.81 12.62
N ALA A 66 2.40 -21.05 13.04
CA ALA A 66 3.42 -21.96 13.55
C ALA A 66 4.40 -22.43 12.44
N GLU A 67 3.91 -22.56 11.20
CA GLU A 67 4.71 -22.95 10.03
C GLU A 67 5.47 -21.77 9.40
N CYS A 68 4.81 -20.62 9.27
CA CYS A 68 5.32 -19.45 8.54
C CYS A 68 6.09 -18.47 9.41
N GLY A 69 5.98 -18.56 10.74
CA GLY A 69 6.42 -17.51 11.65
C GLY A 69 5.52 -16.25 11.59
N PRO A 70 5.99 -15.11 12.11
CA PRO A 70 5.19 -13.88 12.12
C PRO A 70 4.93 -13.36 10.70
N ARG A 71 3.75 -12.78 10.49
CA ARG A 71 3.40 -12.11 9.23
C ARG A 71 4.28 -10.88 9.04
N ILE A 72 5.06 -10.84 7.95
CA ILE A 72 5.95 -9.73 7.61
C ILE A 72 5.65 -9.28 6.18
N ARG A 73 5.04 -8.12 6.03
CA ARG A 73 4.84 -7.46 4.73
C ARG A 73 6.14 -6.84 4.26
N LYS A 74 6.59 -7.19 3.07
CA LYS A 74 7.83 -6.70 2.46
C LYS A 74 7.52 -5.72 1.32
N SER A 75 8.49 -4.88 0.98
CA SER A 75 8.42 -4.15 -0.29
C SER A 75 8.41 -5.18 -1.42
N TRP A 76 7.68 -4.90 -2.49
CA TRP A 76 7.74 -5.71 -3.71
C TRP A 76 9.18 -5.95 -4.20
N ASP A 77 10.06 -4.96 -4.07
CA ASP A 77 11.47 -5.04 -4.48
C ASP A 77 12.31 -5.99 -3.61
N ARG A 78 11.77 -6.40 -2.45
CA ARG A 78 12.41 -7.28 -1.47
C ARG A 78 11.85 -8.70 -1.51
N LEU A 79 10.75 -8.92 -2.23
CA LEU A 79 10.29 -10.26 -2.52
C LEU A 79 11.28 -10.96 -3.45
N THR A 80 11.60 -12.21 -3.11
CA THR A 80 12.26 -13.14 -4.02
C THR A 80 11.37 -13.41 -5.25
N ASN A 81 11.97 -13.88 -6.34
CA ASN A 81 11.20 -14.24 -7.54
C ASN A 81 10.12 -15.30 -7.24
N LEU A 82 10.41 -16.25 -6.35
CA LEU A 82 9.45 -17.27 -5.93
C LEU A 82 8.30 -16.65 -5.12
N GLU A 83 8.57 -15.74 -4.18
CA GLU A 83 7.51 -15.03 -3.44
C GLU A 83 6.62 -14.21 -4.37
N LYS A 84 7.19 -13.55 -5.38
CA LYS A 84 6.43 -12.83 -6.41
C LYS A 84 5.55 -13.77 -7.22
N GLU A 85 6.11 -14.87 -7.72
CA GLU A 85 5.37 -15.88 -8.48
C GLU A 85 4.18 -16.42 -7.68
N ILE A 86 4.43 -16.85 -6.43
CA ILE A 86 3.38 -17.35 -5.52
C ILE A 86 2.29 -16.30 -5.28
N TYR A 87 2.66 -15.03 -5.08
CA TYR A 87 1.69 -13.95 -4.90
C TYR A 87 0.84 -13.73 -6.16
N LEU A 88 1.45 -13.67 -7.34
CA LEU A 88 0.75 -13.48 -8.61
C LEU A 88 -0.19 -14.67 -8.92
N GLU A 89 0.25 -15.90 -8.64
CA GLU A 89 -0.59 -17.10 -8.75
C GLU A 89 -1.78 -17.07 -7.80
N ALA A 90 -1.59 -16.62 -6.55
CA ALA A 90 -2.69 -16.48 -5.59
C ALA A 90 -3.71 -15.43 -6.05
N ILE A 91 -3.25 -14.32 -6.63
CA ILE A 91 -4.13 -13.31 -7.24
C ILE A 91 -4.92 -13.92 -8.40
N ALA A 92 -4.26 -14.57 -9.36
CA ALA A 92 -4.93 -15.23 -10.48
C ALA A 92 -5.96 -16.26 -10.00
N LYS A 93 -5.59 -17.10 -9.04
CA LYS A 93 -6.49 -18.08 -8.44
C LYS A 93 -7.70 -17.45 -7.77
N SER A 94 -7.52 -16.34 -7.06
CA SER A 94 -8.63 -15.61 -6.44
C SER A 94 -9.59 -15.00 -7.45
N MET A 95 -9.09 -14.63 -8.63
CA MET A 95 -9.93 -14.18 -9.74
C MET A 95 -10.70 -15.36 -10.36
N ASP A 96 -10.03 -16.49 -10.60
CA ASP A 96 -10.66 -17.72 -11.14
C ASP A 96 -11.77 -18.27 -10.23
N ASP A 97 -11.57 -18.20 -8.91
CA ASP A 97 -12.56 -18.66 -7.92
C ASP A 97 -13.70 -17.64 -7.70
N GLY A 98 -13.65 -16.47 -8.35
CA GLY A 98 -14.64 -15.39 -8.20
C GLY A 98 -14.59 -14.65 -6.87
N LEU A 99 -13.66 -15.01 -5.98
CA LEU A 99 -13.49 -14.36 -4.68
C LEU A 99 -12.94 -12.94 -4.80
N TYR A 100 -12.07 -12.69 -5.78
CA TYR A 100 -11.49 -11.37 -6.00
C TYR A 100 -12.57 -10.31 -6.27
N SER A 101 -13.54 -10.62 -7.15
CA SER A 101 -14.63 -9.70 -7.50
C SER A 101 -15.55 -9.41 -6.31
N GLN A 102 -15.71 -10.33 -5.34
CA GLN A 102 -16.47 -10.03 -4.12
C GLN A 102 -15.82 -8.93 -3.26
N PHE A 103 -14.49 -8.84 -3.23
CA PHE A 103 -13.81 -7.74 -2.53
C PHE A 103 -13.99 -6.40 -3.27
N VAL A 104 -14.05 -6.42 -4.61
CA VAL A 104 -14.42 -5.24 -5.41
C VAL A 104 -15.84 -4.79 -5.03
N GLU A 105 -16.79 -5.72 -4.98
CA GLU A 105 -18.19 -5.45 -4.64
C GLU A 105 -18.35 -4.88 -3.22
N VAL A 106 -17.60 -5.39 -2.23
CA VAL A 106 -17.57 -4.80 -0.87
C VAL A 106 -17.15 -3.35 -0.92
N HIS A 107 -16.06 -3.03 -1.63
CA HIS A 107 -15.54 -1.66 -1.69
C HIS A 107 -16.48 -0.69 -2.43
N THR A 108 -17.21 -1.17 -3.43
CA THR A 108 -18.13 -0.35 -4.25
C THR A 108 -19.52 -0.19 -3.65
N GLU A 109 -19.90 -1.00 -2.66
CA GLU A 109 -21.22 -0.92 -2.04
C GLU A 109 -21.42 0.43 -1.35
N GLU A 110 -22.58 1.08 -1.57
CA GLU A 110 -22.82 2.50 -1.27
C GLU A 110 -22.55 2.92 0.20
N LEU A 111 -23.09 2.20 1.19
CA LEU A 111 -22.85 2.53 2.61
C LEU A 111 -21.41 2.24 2.99
N THR A 112 -20.85 1.15 2.46
CA THR A 112 -19.47 0.74 2.69
C THR A 112 -18.50 1.77 2.14
N ALA A 113 -18.64 2.17 0.88
CA ALA A 113 -17.83 3.17 0.21
C ALA A 113 -17.88 4.54 0.93
N SER A 114 -19.05 4.89 1.47
CA SER A 114 -19.25 6.14 2.22
C SER A 114 -18.62 6.13 3.60
N GLU A 115 -18.44 4.97 4.22
CA GLU A 115 -17.67 4.86 5.47
C GLU A 115 -16.17 4.75 5.19
N ALA A 116 -15.79 4.01 4.14
CA ALA A 116 -14.41 3.77 3.75
C ALA A 116 -13.65 5.04 3.35
N HIS A 117 -14.34 6.06 2.80
CA HIS A 117 -13.71 7.24 2.22
C HIS A 117 -14.29 8.54 2.78
N GLN A 118 -13.45 9.56 2.91
CA GLN A 118 -13.76 10.88 3.43
C GLN A 118 -14.32 10.81 4.85
N THR A 119 -13.77 9.90 5.65
CA THR A 119 -14.07 9.74 7.07
C THR A 119 -12.79 9.57 7.86
N CYS A 120 -12.85 9.79 9.17
CA CYS A 120 -11.74 9.59 10.09
C CYS A 120 -11.26 8.14 10.19
N MET A 121 -12.04 7.18 9.68
CA MET A 121 -11.76 5.75 9.76
C MET A 121 -11.17 5.18 8.46
N PHE A 122 -10.90 6.03 7.45
CA PHE A 122 -10.32 5.64 6.16
C PHE A 122 -9.20 4.60 6.29
N LEU A 123 -8.18 4.88 7.11
CA LEU A 123 -7.02 3.99 7.29
C LEU A 123 -7.41 2.64 7.94
N TYR A 124 -8.28 2.68 8.95
CA TYR A 124 -8.67 1.47 9.70
C TYR A 124 -9.63 0.59 8.91
N TRP A 125 -10.54 1.19 8.15
CA TRP A 125 -11.44 0.48 7.25
C TRP A 125 -10.63 -0.27 6.18
N HIS A 126 -9.68 0.39 5.53
CA HIS A 126 -8.82 -0.24 4.52
C HIS A 126 -7.88 -1.30 5.13
N ARG A 127 -7.39 -1.11 6.36
CA ARG A 127 -6.63 -2.14 7.10
C ARG A 127 -7.41 -3.44 7.27
N LEU A 128 -8.69 -3.36 7.63
CA LEU A 128 -9.56 -4.53 7.76
C LEU A 128 -9.81 -5.20 6.41
N LEU A 129 -10.00 -4.41 5.33
CA LEU A 129 -10.13 -4.95 3.97
C LEU A 129 -8.86 -5.73 3.56
N LEU A 130 -7.67 -5.16 3.82
CA LEU A 130 -6.38 -5.82 3.56
C LEU A 130 -6.22 -7.12 4.34
N LEU A 131 -6.59 -7.14 5.62
CA LEU A 131 -6.51 -8.34 6.46
C LEU A 131 -7.46 -9.43 5.95
N GLY A 132 -8.68 -9.07 5.55
CA GLY A 132 -9.64 -10.01 4.95
C GLY A 132 -9.12 -10.58 3.63
N PHE A 133 -8.56 -9.74 2.77
CA PHE A 133 -7.99 -10.16 1.48
C PHE A 133 -6.77 -11.07 1.66
N GLU A 134 -5.86 -10.71 2.57
CA GLU A 134 -4.69 -11.53 2.91
C GLU A 134 -5.10 -12.89 3.49
N ASN A 135 -6.10 -12.92 4.38
CA ASN A 135 -6.66 -14.17 4.91
C ASN A 135 -7.25 -15.04 3.80
N MET A 136 -7.91 -14.44 2.80
CA MET A 136 -8.42 -15.16 1.63
C MET A 136 -7.29 -15.81 0.83
N LEU A 137 -6.23 -15.06 0.49
CA LEU A 137 -5.08 -15.62 -0.25
C LEU A 137 -4.39 -16.75 0.53
N ARG A 138 -4.18 -16.57 1.84
CA ARG A 138 -3.55 -17.59 2.69
C ARG A 138 -4.40 -18.85 2.84
N SER A 139 -5.73 -18.72 2.73
CA SER A 139 -6.66 -19.85 2.87
C SER A 139 -6.54 -20.91 1.79
N TYR A 140 -5.82 -20.62 0.70
CA TYR A 140 -5.47 -21.63 -0.31
C TYR A 140 -4.48 -22.68 0.19
N GLY A 141 -3.82 -22.44 1.33
CA GLY A 141 -2.92 -23.39 1.97
C GLY A 141 -1.66 -23.67 1.15
N GLY A 142 -0.90 -24.70 1.55
CA GLY A 142 0.33 -25.10 0.88
C GLY A 142 1.30 -23.94 0.69
N VAL A 143 1.74 -23.70 -0.55
CA VAL A 143 2.67 -22.60 -0.88
C VAL A 143 2.09 -21.21 -0.62
N PHE A 144 0.77 -21.07 -0.56
CA PHE A 144 0.08 -19.79 -0.31
C PHE A 144 -0.07 -19.48 1.18
N SER A 145 0.12 -20.48 2.07
CA SER A 145 -0.09 -20.35 3.51
C SER A 145 0.65 -19.19 4.15
N CYS A 146 1.81 -18.80 3.59
CA CYS A 146 2.67 -17.76 4.16
C CYS A 146 2.57 -16.41 3.45
N ILE A 147 1.64 -16.24 2.50
CA ILE A 147 1.47 -14.96 1.79
C ILE A 147 1.18 -13.82 2.77
N THR A 148 1.82 -12.69 2.51
CA THR A 148 1.44 -11.38 3.04
C THR A 148 1.34 -10.41 1.88
N ILE A 149 0.46 -9.42 1.96
CA ILE A 149 0.33 -8.42 0.91
C ILE A 149 1.60 -7.56 0.86
N PRO A 150 2.34 -7.51 -0.26
CA PRO A 150 3.52 -6.66 -0.38
C PRO A 150 3.12 -5.19 -0.48
N TYR A 151 3.93 -4.31 0.07
CA TYR A 151 3.74 -2.87 -0.05
C TYR A 151 4.53 -2.29 -1.24
N TRP A 152 4.08 -1.16 -1.76
CA TRP A 152 4.79 -0.39 -2.77
C TRP A 152 5.62 0.72 -2.11
N ASN A 153 6.96 0.62 -2.16
CA ASN A 153 7.87 1.64 -1.65
C ASN A 153 7.84 2.93 -2.52
N TYR A 154 6.85 3.79 -2.31
CA TYR A 154 6.71 5.06 -3.04
C TYR A 154 7.92 5.96 -2.90
N VAL A 155 8.50 6.00 -1.70
CA VAL A 155 9.48 7.02 -1.31
C VAL A 155 10.77 6.83 -2.10
N ASP A 156 11.30 5.61 -2.14
CA ASP A 156 12.51 5.32 -2.90
C ASP A 156 12.27 5.40 -4.42
N HIS A 157 11.10 4.97 -4.92
CA HIS A 157 10.76 5.09 -6.34
C HIS A 157 10.59 6.54 -6.78
N ASN A 158 9.96 7.38 -5.95
CA ASN A 158 9.85 8.81 -6.17
C ASN A 158 11.21 9.48 -6.13
N ALA A 159 12.08 9.07 -5.20
CA ALA A 159 13.42 9.62 -5.08
C ALA A 159 14.27 9.33 -6.32
N ARG A 160 14.13 8.14 -6.92
CA ARG A 160 14.75 7.82 -8.22
C ARG A 160 14.24 8.73 -9.34
N PHE A 161 12.94 9.03 -9.37
CA PHE A 161 12.35 9.98 -10.32
C PHE A 161 12.89 11.41 -10.11
N LEU A 162 12.92 11.86 -8.85
CA LEU A 162 13.47 13.15 -8.45
C LEU A 162 14.94 13.31 -8.85
N ASN A 163 15.73 12.24 -8.82
CA ASN A 163 17.13 12.24 -9.27
C ASN A 163 17.30 12.05 -10.80
N GLY A 164 16.20 11.96 -11.56
CA GLY A 164 16.25 11.79 -13.02
C GLY A 164 16.74 10.40 -13.46
N LEU A 165 16.64 9.38 -12.58
CA LEU A 165 17.09 8.01 -12.84
C LEU A 165 16.06 7.17 -13.62
N CYS A 166 14.84 7.66 -13.75
CA CYS A 166 13.73 7.05 -14.49
C CYS A 166 12.77 8.15 -14.97
N ASP A 167 11.99 7.87 -16.00
CA ASP A 167 11.20 8.89 -16.71
C ASP A 167 9.69 8.81 -16.46
N SER A 168 9.18 7.72 -15.87
CA SER A 168 7.75 7.54 -15.59
C SER A 168 7.51 6.64 -14.39
N MET A 169 6.27 6.60 -13.88
CA MET A 169 5.89 5.73 -12.77
C MET A 169 6.27 4.26 -13.01
N GLU A 170 5.90 3.71 -14.17
CA GLU A 170 6.19 2.32 -14.53
C GLU A 170 7.70 2.04 -14.71
N ASP A 171 8.48 3.04 -15.13
CA ASP A 171 9.93 2.88 -15.24
C ASP A 171 10.62 2.89 -13.86
N CYS A 172 10.14 3.76 -12.96
CA CYS A 172 10.68 3.87 -11.60
C CYS A 172 10.33 2.65 -10.75
N ALA A 173 9.09 2.15 -10.82
CA ALA A 173 8.58 1.12 -9.92
C ALA A 173 8.40 -0.23 -10.61
N LEU A 174 9.24 -1.22 -10.24
CA LEU A 174 9.17 -2.57 -10.82
C LEU A 174 7.82 -3.26 -10.59
N ILE A 175 7.19 -3.01 -9.45
CA ILE A 175 5.86 -3.56 -9.12
C ILE A 175 4.80 -3.28 -10.20
N LEU A 176 4.83 -2.09 -10.82
CA LEU A 176 3.87 -1.73 -11.87
C LEU A 176 4.05 -2.60 -13.12
N ARG A 177 5.30 -2.91 -13.49
CA ARG A 177 5.62 -3.79 -14.62
C ARG A 177 5.30 -5.24 -14.32
N GLU A 178 5.65 -5.70 -13.12
CA GLU A 178 5.53 -7.11 -12.75
C GLU A 178 4.10 -7.51 -12.37
N LEU A 179 3.22 -6.56 -12.01
CA LEU A 179 1.77 -6.76 -11.93
C LEU A 179 1.07 -6.58 -13.29
N GLY A 180 1.76 -6.83 -14.40
CA GLY A 180 1.20 -6.86 -15.76
C GLY A 180 1.46 -5.62 -16.63
N GLY A 181 1.98 -4.53 -16.06
CA GLY A 181 2.30 -3.29 -16.78
C GLY A 181 1.09 -2.54 -17.34
N SER A 182 1.33 -1.50 -18.14
CA SER A 182 0.25 -0.69 -18.75
C SER A 182 0.23 -0.69 -20.28
N ARG A 183 1.20 -1.35 -20.94
CA ARG A 183 1.41 -1.24 -22.39
C ARG A 183 0.72 -2.33 -23.21
N ARG A 184 0.66 -3.55 -22.69
CA ARG A 184 0.24 -4.75 -23.43
C ARG A 184 -1.25 -5.04 -23.19
N GLY A 185 -2.10 -4.42 -23.99
CA GLY A 185 -3.54 -4.64 -23.94
C GLY A 185 -4.27 -3.97 -25.10
N SER A 186 -5.55 -4.30 -25.25
CA SER A 186 -6.42 -3.73 -26.28
C SER A 186 -7.08 -2.44 -25.81
N ARG A 187 -7.20 -1.42 -26.67
CA ARG A 187 -8.02 -0.24 -26.40
C ARG A 187 -9.50 -0.63 -26.49
N ARG A 188 -10.12 -0.89 -25.34
CA ARG A 188 -11.56 -1.15 -25.20
C ARG A 188 -11.99 -0.78 -23.79
N SER A 189 -13.28 -0.47 -23.63
CA SER A 189 -13.92 -0.27 -22.34
C SER A 189 -14.58 -1.56 -21.88
N ILE A 190 -14.63 -1.77 -20.57
CA ILE A 190 -15.41 -2.84 -19.94
C ILE A 190 -16.24 -2.22 -18.81
N GLU A 191 -17.28 -2.92 -18.39
CA GLU A 191 -18.13 -2.52 -17.26
C GLU A 191 -17.78 -3.41 -16.07
N ILE A 192 -17.25 -2.82 -15.00
CA ILE A 192 -16.87 -3.51 -13.76
C ILE A 192 -17.92 -3.19 -12.71
N ASN A 193 -18.57 -4.21 -12.17
CA ASN A 193 -19.66 -4.07 -11.19
C ASN A 193 -20.71 -2.98 -11.53
N GLY A 194 -21.13 -2.90 -12.80
CA GLY A 194 -22.10 -1.91 -13.29
C GLY A 194 -21.52 -0.54 -13.68
N THR A 195 -20.24 -0.29 -13.43
CA THR A 195 -19.57 0.98 -13.77
C THR A 195 -18.75 0.85 -15.06
N PRO A 196 -19.06 1.63 -16.12
CA PRO A 196 -18.29 1.61 -17.36
C PRO A 196 -16.94 2.29 -17.19
N ILE A 197 -15.86 1.51 -17.22
CA ILE A 197 -14.49 2.01 -17.13
C ILE A 197 -14.00 2.35 -18.53
N ARG A 198 -13.99 3.66 -18.84
CA ARG A 198 -13.70 4.18 -20.17
C ARG A 198 -12.84 5.43 -20.13
N GLY A 199 -11.84 5.49 -21.01
CA GLY A 199 -10.96 6.63 -21.20
C GLY A 199 -10.25 6.49 -22.54
N SER A 200 -9.93 7.62 -23.18
CA SER A 200 -9.31 7.64 -24.51
C SER A 200 -8.01 6.82 -24.54
N ASP A 201 -7.26 6.86 -23.46
CA ASP A 201 -5.92 6.29 -23.34
C ASP A 201 -5.86 5.03 -22.48
N TYR A 202 -7.01 4.45 -22.15
CA TYR A 202 -7.05 3.21 -21.40
C TYR A 202 -6.81 2.02 -22.32
N ARG A 203 -6.10 1.05 -21.76
CA ARG A 203 -5.93 -0.27 -22.35
C ARG A 203 -6.43 -1.29 -21.36
N CYS A 204 -7.26 -2.21 -21.85
CA CYS A 204 -7.62 -3.40 -21.10
C CYS A 204 -6.44 -4.36 -21.16
N ILE A 205 -5.68 -4.44 -20.05
CA ILE A 205 -4.42 -5.19 -19.94
C ILE A 205 -4.74 -6.64 -19.57
N SER A 206 -4.26 -7.58 -20.39
CA SER A 206 -4.45 -9.03 -20.21
C SER A 206 -3.13 -9.75 -19.95
N SER A 207 -2.08 -9.03 -19.53
CA SER A 207 -0.88 -9.67 -18.99
C SER A 207 -1.22 -10.37 -17.67
N PHE A 208 -0.58 -11.51 -17.40
CA PHE A 208 -0.73 -12.20 -16.12
C PHE A 208 -0.42 -11.26 -14.92
N PRO A 209 -1.25 -11.25 -13.86
CA PRO A 209 -2.38 -12.14 -13.58
C PRO A 209 -3.75 -11.64 -14.09
N LEU A 210 -3.79 -10.50 -14.77
CA LEU A 210 -5.04 -9.80 -15.13
C LEU A 210 -5.88 -10.53 -16.18
N ASN A 211 -5.30 -11.50 -16.90
CA ASN A 211 -6.06 -12.37 -17.82
C ASN A 211 -7.08 -13.26 -17.12
N HIS A 212 -7.02 -13.37 -15.79
CA HIS A 212 -7.98 -14.13 -14.98
C HIS A 212 -9.14 -13.26 -14.47
N PHE A 213 -9.07 -11.94 -14.66
CA PHE A 213 -10.04 -11.02 -14.10
C PHE A 213 -11.45 -11.20 -14.71
N CYS A 214 -12.45 -11.20 -13.82
CA CYS A 214 -13.86 -11.12 -14.17
C CYS A 214 -14.51 -9.89 -13.52
N GLU A 215 -15.39 -9.24 -14.28
CA GLU A 215 -15.91 -7.93 -13.94
C GLU A 215 -16.89 -7.90 -12.77
N ASP A 216 -17.55 -9.02 -12.47
CA ASP A 216 -18.52 -9.16 -11.39
C ASP A 216 -18.78 -10.63 -11.05
N THR A 217 -19.46 -10.90 -9.93
CA THR A 217 -19.74 -12.28 -9.45
C THR A 217 -20.86 -13.03 -10.18
N THR A 218 -21.60 -12.37 -11.07
CA THR A 218 -22.74 -12.98 -11.77
C THR A 218 -22.42 -13.48 -13.17
N ARG A 219 -21.27 -13.07 -13.72
CA ARG A 219 -20.81 -13.52 -15.04
C ARG A 219 -20.31 -14.95 -15.02
N ALA A 220 -20.60 -15.68 -16.10
CA ALA A 220 -19.96 -16.96 -16.34
C ALA A 220 -18.49 -16.74 -16.71
N SER A 221 -17.61 -17.68 -16.34
CA SER A 221 -16.17 -17.56 -16.60
C SER A 221 -15.83 -17.42 -18.09
N SER A 222 -16.65 -17.95 -19.00
CA SER A 222 -16.49 -17.80 -20.45
C SER A 222 -16.73 -16.37 -20.96
N ASP A 223 -17.43 -15.56 -20.18
CA ASP A 223 -17.92 -14.24 -20.59
C ASP A 223 -17.11 -13.10 -19.97
N CYS A 224 -16.16 -13.43 -19.08
CA CYS A 224 -15.27 -12.48 -18.44
C CYS A 224 -14.36 -11.79 -19.47
N ALA A 225 -14.10 -10.49 -19.28
CA ALA A 225 -13.20 -9.75 -20.15
C ALA A 225 -11.78 -10.34 -20.21
N GLY A 226 -11.30 -10.92 -19.11
CA GLY A 226 -9.91 -11.39 -18.98
C GLY A 226 -8.91 -10.24 -19.13
N CYS A 227 -9.25 -9.05 -18.62
CA CYS A 227 -8.35 -7.91 -18.58
C CYS A 227 -8.84 -6.82 -17.63
N VAL A 228 -7.93 -5.99 -17.13
CA VAL A 228 -8.23 -4.82 -16.30
C VAL A 228 -7.86 -3.53 -17.06
N PRO A 229 -8.75 -2.53 -17.17
CA PRO A 229 -8.43 -1.24 -17.78
C PRO A 229 -7.42 -0.45 -16.96
N ARG A 230 -6.32 -0.03 -17.58
CA ARG A 230 -5.27 0.80 -16.96
C ARG A 230 -5.00 2.05 -17.79
N GLY A 231 -4.63 3.14 -17.11
CA GLY A 231 -4.05 4.32 -17.74
C GLY A 231 -2.62 4.09 -18.26
N PRO A 232 -2.02 5.06 -18.94
CA PRO A 232 -0.70 4.93 -19.56
C PRO A 232 0.45 5.13 -18.54
N TRP A 233 0.61 4.23 -17.57
CA TRP A 233 1.59 4.33 -16.47
C TRP A 233 3.04 4.57 -16.92
N SER A 234 3.36 4.11 -18.13
CA SER A 234 4.67 4.25 -18.72
C SER A 234 4.97 5.64 -19.32
N GLU A 235 3.97 6.52 -19.34
CA GLU A 235 4.03 7.88 -19.93
C GLU A 235 3.74 8.98 -18.90
N ILE A 236 3.34 8.62 -17.67
CA ILE A 236 3.02 9.56 -16.60
C ILE A 236 4.19 9.76 -15.63
N PRO A 237 4.45 11.00 -15.15
CA PRO A 237 5.48 11.26 -14.18
C PRO A 237 5.12 10.68 -12.80
N PHE A 238 6.13 10.37 -11.99
CA PHE A 238 5.89 10.02 -10.59
C PHE A 238 5.38 11.25 -9.83
N PRO A 239 4.27 11.20 -9.09
CA PRO A 239 3.71 12.40 -8.48
C PRO A 239 4.56 12.94 -7.32
N PRO A 240 4.67 14.27 -7.16
CA PRO A 240 5.46 14.88 -6.08
C PRO A 240 4.93 14.59 -4.68
N THR A 241 3.64 14.25 -4.54
CA THR A 241 3.01 13.89 -3.26
C THR A 241 3.54 12.57 -2.66
N ALA A 242 4.27 11.79 -3.45
CA ALA A 242 4.98 10.59 -3.00
C ALA A 242 6.42 10.87 -2.53
N SER A 243 6.88 12.13 -2.56
CA SER A 243 8.19 12.52 -2.04
C SER A 243 8.25 12.47 -0.52
N ILE A 244 9.43 12.23 0.04
CA ILE A 244 9.65 12.17 1.50
C ILE A 244 9.19 13.46 2.21
N SER A 245 9.42 14.65 1.63
CA SER A 245 8.99 15.94 2.21
C SER A 245 7.47 16.03 2.30
N SER A 246 6.75 15.65 1.24
CA SER A 246 5.29 15.65 1.23
C SER A 246 4.70 14.59 2.17
N LEU A 247 5.33 13.42 2.27
CA LEU A 247 4.86 12.35 3.16
C LEU A 247 5.05 12.70 4.64
N LEU A 248 6.21 13.25 5.01
CA LEU A 248 6.43 13.73 6.37
C LEU A 248 5.41 14.82 6.75
N ARG A 249 5.10 15.76 5.84
CA ARG A 249 4.02 16.74 6.07
C ARG A 249 2.68 16.04 6.31
N GLN A 250 2.30 15.11 5.44
CA GLN A 250 1.02 14.39 5.54
C GLN A 250 0.87 13.64 6.88
N LEU A 251 1.96 13.09 7.42
CA LEU A 251 1.96 12.35 8.69
C LEU A 251 2.02 13.25 9.93
N TYR A 252 2.70 14.40 9.86
CA TYR A 252 3.12 15.11 11.08
C TYR A 252 2.65 16.57 11.17
N GLU A 253 2.10 17.16 10.11
CA GLU A 253 1.57 18.53 10.17
C GLU A 253 0.39 18.66 11.14
N THR A 254 -0.54 17.69 11.10
CA THR A 254 -1.73 17.64 11.95
C THR A 254 -1.81 16.23 12.53
N PRO A 255 -1.05 15.94 13.60
CA PRO A 255 -0.78 14.58 14.03
C PRO A 255 -1.96 13.93 14.78
N THR A 256 -3.21 14.18 14.42
CA THR A 256 -4.35 13.38 14.93
C THR A 256 -4.68 12.27 13.95
N ILE A 257 -5.35 11.19 14.38
CA ILE A 257 -5.76 10.12 13.45
C ILE A 257 -6.65 10.66 12.32
N THR A 258 -7.53 11.62 12.64
CA THR A 258 -8.37 12.30 11.65
C THR A 258 -7.54 13.11 10.66
N GLY A 259 -6.56 13.87 11.14
CA GLY A 259 -5.71 14.70 10.30
C GLY A 259 -4.82 13.87 9.39
N VAL A 260 -4.22 12.80 9.92
CA VAL A 260 -3.39 11.87 9.13
C VAL A 260 -4.23 11.12 8.10
N ALA A 261 -5.41 10.62 8.48
CA ALA A 261 -6.32 9.96 7.55
C ALA A 261 -6.74 10.91 6.41
N GLU A 262 -7.14 12.15 6.73
CA GLU A 262 -7.53 13.16 5.74
C GLU A 262 -6.34 13.54 4.83
N ASN A 263 -5.16 13.77 5.41
CA ASN A 263 -3.97 14.17 4.66
C ASN A 263 -3.51 13.07 3.70
N LEU A 264 -3.50 11.80 4.14
CA LEU A 264 -3.12 10.67 3.31
C LEU A 264 -4.17 10.38 2.23
N GLU A 265 -5.46 10.48 2.56
CA GLU A 265 -6.56 10.27 1.61
C GLU A 265 -6.54 11.35 0.51
N GLN A 266 -6.55 12.62 0.90
CA GLN A 266 -6.56 13.74 -0.06
C GLN A 266 -5.21 13.93 -0.78
N GLY A 267 -4.12 13.49 -0.15
CA GLY A 267 -2.77 13.57 -0.67
C GLY A 267 -2.39 12.33 -1.48
N LEU A 268 -1.54 11.49 -0.89
CA LEU A 268 -0.91 10.36 -1.57
C LEU A 268 -1.93 9.42 -2.22
N HIS A 269 -2.98 9.04 -1.48
CA HIS A 269 -4.00 8.10 -1.95
C HIS A 269 -4.66 8.57 -3.25
N ASN A 270 -5.36 9.71 -3.21
CA ASN A 270 -6.06 10.23 -4.38
C ASN A 270 -5.10 10.54 -5.54
N THR A 271 -3.88 10.99 -5.24
CA THR A 271 -2.88 11.31 -6.28
C THR A 271 -2.41 10.06 -7.01
N ILE A 272 -2.18 8.95 -6.31
CA ILE A 272 -1.78 7.68 -6.95
C ILE A 272 -2.94 7.08 -7.74
N HIS A 273 -4.16 7.05 -7.19
CA HIS A 273 -5.36 6.60 -7.91
C HIS A 273 -5.58 7.39 -9.20
N ASN A 274 -5.55 8.73 -9.13
CA ASN A 274 -5.66 9.60 -10.29
C ASN A 274 -4.53 9.38 -11.32
N ALA A 275 -3.28 9.23 -10.86
CA ALA A 275 -2.15 9.03 -11.76
C ALA A 275 -2.26 7.69 -12.50
N LEU A 276 -2.57 6.60 -11.80
CA LEU A 276 -2.70 5.28 -12.42
C LEU A 276 -3.91 5.21 -13.35
N SER A 277 -5.00 5.91 -13.03
CA SER A 277 -6.20 6.01 -13.87
C SER A 277 -6.74 4.63 -14.30
N GLY A 278 -7.54 4.53 -15.37
CA GLY A 278 -8.26 3.30 -15.69
C GLY A 278 -9.16 2.89 -14.51
N ALA A 279 -9.13 1.62 -14.12
CA ALA A 279 -9.86 1.15 -12.94
C ALA A 279 -9.48 1.90 -11.64
N MET A 280 -8.22 2.31 -11.49
CA MET A 280 -7.73 3.03 -10.31
C MET A 280 -8.31 4.45 -10.17
N ALA A 281 -9.03 4.99 -11.17
CA ALA A 281 -9.73 6.28 -11.05
C ALA A 281 -11.21 6.16 -10.67
N PHE A 282 -11.68 4.99 -10.24
CA PHE A 282 -13.08 4.72 -9.86
C PHE A 282 -13.18 3.98 -8.52
N LEU A 283 -14.39 3.80 -7.99
CA LEU A 283 -14.61 2.97 -6.78
C LEU A 283 -14.27 1.49 -7.04
N GLU A 284 -14.25 1.07 -8.29
CA GLU A 284 -13.84 -0.26 -8.73
C GLU A 284 -12.32 -0.44 -8.71
N ALA A 285 -11.54 0.51 -8.17
CA ALA A 285 -10.08 0.42 -8.05
C ALA A 285 -9.53 -0.92 -7.53
N PRO A 286 -10.17 -1.63 -6.56
CA PRO A 286 -9.72 -2.96 -6.15
C PRO A 286 -9.70 -4.00 -7.28
N SER A 287 -10.36 -3.75 -8.42
CA SER A 287 -10.26 -4.61 -9.61
C SER A 287 -8.82 -4.72 -10.15
N ASP A 288 -7.97 -3.72 -9.88
CA ASP A 288 -6.55 -3.75 -10.23
C ASP A 288 -5.69 -4.26 -9.04
N PRO A 289 -4.88 -5.32 -9.21
CA PRO A 289 -4.03 -5.86 -8.15
C PRO A 289 -3.06 -4.85 -7.49
N ILE A 290 -2.70 -3.74 -8.17
CA ILE A 290 -1.87 -2.70 -7.57
C ILE A 290 -2.56 -2.00 -6.39
N PHE A 291 -3.90 -2.01 -6.34
CA PHE A 291 -4.70 -1.46 -5.24
C PHE A 291 -4.24 -1.99 -3.88
N TRP A 292 -4.02 -3.30 -3.78
CA TRP A 292 -3.66 -3.96 -2.53
C TRP A 292 -2.30 -3.49 -2.01
N SER A 293 -1.31 -3.36 -2.89
CA SER A 293 0.01 -2.85 -2.52
C SER A 293 0.01 -1.34 -2.27
N HIS A 294 -0.83 -0.58 -2.96
CA HIS A 294 -1.04 0.85 -2.69
C HIS A 294 -1.59 1.06 -1.27
N HIS A 295 -2.65 0.35 -0.91
CA HIS A 295 -3.26 0.44 0.41
C HIS A 295 -2.41 -0.19 1.52
N ALA A 296 -1.63 -1.22 1.23
CA ALA A 296 -0.62 -1.73 2.17
C ALA A 296 0.45 -0.67 2.49
N SER A 297 0.82 0.19 1.53
CA SER A 297 1.72 1.31 1.79
C SER A 297 1.08 2.42 2.63
N LEU A 298 -0.21 2.70 2.46
CA LEU A 298 -0.93 3.66 3.32
C LEU A 298 -1.03 3.15 4.75
N ASP A 299 -1.30 1.85 4.91
CA ASP A 299 -1.30 1.18 6.19
C ASP A 299 0.09 1.18 6.87
N LEU A 300 1.15 1.00 6.08
CA LEU A 300 2.53 1.15 6.52
C LEU A 300 2.81 2.58 7.01
N LEU A 301 2.43 3.60 6.24
CA LEU A 301 2.65 5.01 6.61
C LEU A 301 1.91 5.35 7.92
N HIS A 302 0.69 4.83 8.11
CA HIS A 302 0.00 4.92 9.39
C HIS A 302 0.75 4.21 10.51
N SER A 303 1.37 3.06 10.24
CA SER A 303 2.17 2.32 11.23
C SER A 303 3.45 3.07 11.65
N ILE A 304 4.07 3.79 10.71
CA ILE A 304 5.18 4.73 11.00
C ILE A 304 4.68 5.88 11.89
N PHE A 305 3.56 6.51 11.53
CA PHE A 305 2.96 7.55 12.37
C PHE A 305 2.64 7.05 13.78
N TYR A 306 2.00 5.88 13.89
CA TYR A 306 1.63 5.29 15.17
C TYR A 306 2.88 5.05 16.04
N HIS A 307 3.93 4.45 15.49
CA HIS A 307 5.20 4.26 16.19
C HIS A 307 5.79 5.57 16.69
N CYS A 308 5.83 6.58 15.83
CA CYS A 308 6.52 7.83 16.11
C CYS A 308 5.77 8.80 17.02
N VAL A 309 4.44 8.73 17.02
CA VAL A 309 3.61 9.74 17.70
C VAL A 309 2.89 9.14 18.91
N VAL A 310 2.42 7.90 18.82
CA VAL A 310 1.77 7.20 19.93
C VAL A 310 2.80 6.44 20.77
N GLY A 311 3.82 5.88 20.12
CA GLY A 311 4.89 5.11 20.77
C GLY A 311 4.62 3.62 20.89
N ASP A 312 5.63 2.92 21.41
CA ASP A 312 5.66 1.45 21.47
C ASP A 312 5.23 0.87 22.81
N ASP A 313 5.02 1.75 23.79
CA ASP A 313 4.71 1.36 25.15
C ASP A 313 3.34 0.65 25.21
N THR A 314 3.38 -0.58 25.75
CA THR A 314 2.21 -1.43 25.91
C THR A 314 1.12 -0.79 26.78
N ARG A 315 1.44 0.20 27.61
CA ARG A 315 0.46 0.95 28.42
C ARG A 315 -0.52 1.72 27.54
N PHE A 316 -0.09 2.26 26.39
CA PHE A 316 -0.98 2.94 25.44
C PHE A 316 -1.85 1.98 24.61
N ARG A 317 -1.77 0.67 24.88
CA ARG A 317 -2.57 -0.36 24.20
C ARG A 317 -3.88 -0.70 24.92
N ALA A 318 -4.11 -0.18 26.12
CA ALA A 318 -5.37 -0.38 26.84
C ALA A 318 -6.49 0.46 26.20
N ASP A 319 -7.64 -0.14 25.91
CA ASP A 319 -8.74 0.49 25.16
C ASP A 319 -9.20 1.84 25.77
N GLN A 320 -9.22 1.94 27.10
CA GLN A 320 -9.54 3.21 27.78
C GLN A 320 -8.57 4.34 27.48
N ILE A 321 -7.29 4.03 27.27
CA ILE A 321 -6.27 5.02 26.91
C ILE A 321 -6.42 5.37 25.43
N LYS A 322 -6.55 4.35 24.57
CA LYS A 322 -6.72 4.56 23.12
C LYS A 322 -7.92 5.45 22.78
N MET A 323 -9.06 5.23 23.45
CA MET A 323 -10.30 5.97 23.20
C MET A 323 -10.19 7.46 23.52
N ASN A 324 -9.28 7.85 24.42
CA ASN A 324 -9.06 9.24 24.83
C ASN A 324 -7.84 9.89 24.16
N ASP A 325 -7.16 9.16 23.26
CA ASP A 325 -5.96 9.62 22.59
C ASP A 325 -6.29 10.05 21.14
N PRO A 326 -6.27 11.35 20.82
CA PRO A 326 -6.64 11.86 19.49
C PRO A 326 -5.71 11.40 18.37
N HIS A 327 -4.54 10.83 18.70
CA HIS A 327 -3.62 10.22 17.73
C HIS A 327 -4.08 8.82 17.32
N GLN A 328 -4.93 8.16 18.12
CA GLN A 328 -5.43 6.81 17.86
C GLN A 328 -6.92 6.79 17.53
N PHE A 329 -7.70 7.64 18.17
CA PHE A 329 -9.12 7.73 17.94
C PHE A 329 -9.63 9.16 18.16
N LEU A 330 -10.42 9.64 17.20
CA LEU A 330 -11.18 10.87 17.34
C LEU A 330 -12.51 10.70 16.60
N GLU A 331 -13.60 11.00 17.29
CA GLU A 331 -14.95 10.89 16.75
C GLU A 331 -15.12 11.79 15.52
N CYS A 332 -15.87 11.30 14.53
CA CYS A 332 -16.22 12.09 13.35
C CYS A 332 -17.59 11.70 12.81
N SER A 333 -18.19 12.60 12.02
CA SER A 333 -19.47 12.33 11.38
C SER A 333 -19.34 11.25 10.30
N ARG A 334 -20.36 10.39 10.22
CA ARG A 334 -20.58 9.52 9.06
C ARG A 334 -21.01 10.38 7.88
N ARG A 335 -20.61 9.99 6.67
CA ARG A 335 -21.11 10.64 5.44
C ARG A 335 -22.56 10.29 5.13
N MET A 336 -22.96 9.08 5.50
CA MET A 336 -24.34 8.60 5.38
C MET A 336 -24.80 8.01 6.72
N PRO A 337 -25.98 8.41 7.23
CA PRO A 337 -26.54 7.80 8.43
C PRO A 337 -26.83 6.31 8.24
N LEU A 338 -26.65 5.52 9.30
CA LEU A 338 -27.11 4.13 9.33
C LEU A 338 -28.63 4.04 9.47
N PRO A 339 -29.24 2.89 9.16
CA PRO A 339 -30.65 2.63 9.49
C PRO A 339 -30.92 2.78 10.99
N SER A 340 -32.16 3.13 11.34
CA SER A 340 -32.56 3.54 12.70
C SER A 340 -32.50 2.43 13.76
N ASP A 341 -32.26 1.18 13.37
CA ASP A 341 -32.04 0.05 14.27
C ASP A 341 -30.62 0.05 14.90
N ARG A 342 -29.72 0.94 14.45
CA ARG A 342 -28.36 1.18 14.97
C ARG A 342 -28.25 2.49 15.77
N ALA A 343 -29.18 2.72 16.70
CA ALA A 343 -29.43 4.04 17.31
C ALA A 343 -28.24 4.71 18.05
N VAL A 344 -27.21 3.98 18.47
CA VAL A 344 -26.12 4.56 19.29
C VAL A 344 -25.10 5.31 18.42
N ASP A 345 -24.78 4.81 17.23
CA ASP A 345 -23.73 5.35 16.36
C ASP A 345 -24.24 5.68 14.94
N GLN A 346 -25.51 6.05 14.84
CA GLN A 346 -26.20 6.22 13.56
C GLN A 346 -25.56 7.28 12.65
N GLU A 347 -25.14 8.41 13.22
CA GLU A 347 -24.60 9.57 12.47
C GLU A 347 -23.13 9.87 12.79
N THR A 348 -22.59 9.26 13.85
CA THR A 348 -21.24 9.52 14.36
C THR A 348 -20.46 8.22 14.48
N LEU A 349 -19.22 8.21 14.00
CA LEU A 349 -18.26 7.13 14.23
C LEU A 349 -17.66 7.29 15.62
N MET A 350 -17.95 6.32 16.50
CA MET A 350 -17.41 6.22 17.85
C MET A 350 -16.35 5.10 17.94
N ALA A 351 -15.62 5.04 19.05
CA ALA A 351 -14.53 4.07 19.20
C ALA A 351 -15.01 2.61 19.10
N GLN A 352 -16.22 2.36 19.59
CA GLN A 352 -16.92 1.09 19.58
C GLN A 352 -17.76 0.84 18.31
N SER A 353 -17.77 1.79 17.36
CA SER A 353 -18.49 1.62 16.10
C SER A 353 -17.97 0.40 15.36
N GLN A 354 -18.92 -0.38 14.85
CA GLN A 354 -18.64 -1.54 14.02
C GLN A 354 -18.43 -1.07 12.59
N PRO A 355 -17.33 -1.42 11.92
CA PRO A 355 -17.11 -1.09 10.53
C PRO A 355 -18.23 -1.64 9.64
N VAL A 356 -18.71 -0.82 8.72
CA VAL A 356 -19.66 -1.19 7.67
C VAL A 356 -18.85 -1.80 6.53
N MET A 357 -18.87 -3.12 6.44
CA MET A 357 -18.34 -3.87 5.31
C MET A 357 -19.40 -4.86 4.87
N ARG A 358 -20.00 -4.62 3.70
CA ARG A 358 -21.09 -5.44 3.17
C ARG A 358 -21.04 -5.49 1.65
N SER A 359 -21.63 -6.52 1.07
CA SER A 359 -21.84 -6.63 -0.38
C SER A 359 -23.16 -7.35 -0.68
N GLY A 360 -23.73 -7.08 -1.85
CA GLY A 360 -24.95 -7.71 -2.36
C GLY A 360 -24.73 -8.51 -3.65
N GLY A 361 -23.48 -8.88 -3.95
CA GLY A 361 -23.12 -9.36 -5.29
C GLY A 361 -23.17 -8.23 -6.33
N ALA A 362 -23.02 -8.61 -7.60
CA ALA A 362 -23.10 -7.69 -8.75
C ALA A 362 -24.44 -6.93 -8.84
N THR A 363 -25.52 -7.51 -8.30
CA THR A 363 -26.86 -6.91 -8.33
C THR A 363 -27.02 -5.76 -7.34
N GLY A 364 -26.16 -5.69 -6.32
CA GLY A 364 -26.29 -4.75 -5.20
C GLY A 364 -27.56 -4.92 -4.35
N LEU A 365 -28.38 -5.95 -4.61
CA LEU A 365 -29.65 -6.16 -3.92
C LEU A 365 -29.41 -6.81 -2.55
N SER A 366 -30.05 -6.25 -1.52
CA SER A 366 -30.02 -6.78 -0.14
C SER A 366 -28.60 -7.05 0.38
N PRO A 367 -27.70 -6.05 0.40
CA PRO A 367 -26.32 -6.25 0.80
C PRO A 367 -26.23 -6.78 2.24
N THR A 368 -25.42 -7.80 2.43
CA THR A 368 -25.20 -8.45 3.74
C THR A 368 -23.80 -8.15 4.25
N SER A 369 -23.64 -8.06 5.56
CA SER A 369 -22.34 -7.82 6.18
C SER A 369 -21.37 -8.98 5.93
N VAL A 370 -20.09 -8.68 5.72
CA VAL A 370 -19.02 -9.70 5.67
C VAL A 370 -18.89 -10.50 6.96
N TRP A 371 -19.47 -10.04 8.08
CA TRP A 371 -19.54 -10.79 9.34
C TRP A 371 -20.83 -11.63 9.50
N ASN A 372 -21.72 -11.65 8.50
CA ASN A 372 -22.85 -12.57 8.47
C ASN A 372 -22.35 -13.98 8.10
N PRO A 373 -22.64 -15.04 8.88
CA PRO A 373 -22.23 -16.42 8.58
C PRO A 373 -22.61 -16.93 7.19
N ASN A 374 -23.64 -16.35 6.57
CA ASN A 374 -24.10 -16.72 5.23
C ASN A 374 -23.42 -15.91 4.11
N HIS A 375 -22.58 -14.92 4.44
CA HIS A 375 -21.83 -14.15 3.45
C HIS A 375 -20.66 -14.99 2.91
N ALA A 376 -20.41 -14.95 1.60
CA ALA A 376 -19.36 -15.76 0.98
C ALA A 376 -17.95 -15.44 1.51
N LEU A 377 -17.68 -14.18 1.84
CA LEU A 377 -16.44 -13.76 2.51
C LEU A 377 -16.37 -14.02 4.03
N TYR A 378 -17.42 -14.56 4.66
CA TYR A 378 -17.51 -14.67 6.12
C TYR A 378 -16.28 -15.28 6.76
N ARG A 379 -15.80 -16.40 6.22
CA ARG A 379 -14.68 -17.15 6.80
C ARG A 379 -13.38 -16.33 6.89
N TYR A 380 -13.20 -15.33 6.02
CA TYR A 380 -12.00 -14.48 5.98
C TYR A 380 -12.05 -13.30 6.95
N PHE A 381 -13.28 -12.90 7.33
CA PHE A 381 -13.56 -11.78 8.23
C PHE A 381 -13.98 -12.22 9.64
N ALA A 382 -14.38 -13.49 9.82
CA ALA A 382 -15.01 -14.00 11.04
C ALA A 382 -14.21 -13.72 12.32
N ASN A 383 -12.88 -13.81 12.22
CA ASN A 383 -11.93 -13.61 13.33
C ASN A 383 -11.25 -12.24 13.32
N LEU A 384 -11.57 -11.36 12.35
CA LEU A 384 -11.06 -10.01 12.37
C LEU A 384 -11.71 -9.22 13.51
N PRO A 385 -10.97 -8.26 14.11
CA PRO A 385 -11.55 -7.38 15.11
C PRO A 385 -12.76 -6.62 14.56
N ARG A 386 -13.68 -6.31 15.44
CA ARG A 386 -15.02 -5.82 15.09
C ARG A 386 -15.22 -4.35 15.39
N GLN A 387 -14.26 -3.72 16.08
CA GLN A 387 -14.32 -2.30 16.41
C GLN A 387 -13.09 -1.58 15.86
N TYR A 388 -13.26 -0.33 15.47
CA TYR A 388 -12.17 0.48 14.92
C TYR A 388 -10.97 0.61 15.86
N LEU A 389 -11.22 0.73 17.16
CA LEU A 389 -10.16 0.85 18.16
C LEU A 389 -9.29 -0.40 18.29
N GLU A 390 -9.86 -1.57 18.01
CA GLU A 390 -9.15 -2.86 18.06
C GLU A 390 -8.12 -2.98 16.93
N VAL A 391 -8.33 -2.27 15.80
CA VAL A 391 -7.43 -2.28 14.65
C VAL A 391 -6.49 -1.08 14.57
N SER A 392 -6.47 -0.20 15.58
CA SER A 392 -5.57 0.97 15.60
C SER A 392 -4.10 0.58 15.58
N ASP A 393 -3.75 -0.55 16.21
CA ASP A 393 -2.37 -1.00 16.39
C ASP A 393 -2.16 -2.38 15.75
N ILE A 394 -1.35 -2.45 14.68
CA ILE A 394 -1.05 -3.71 13.97
C ILE A 394 -0.35 -4.75 14.86
N ARG A 395 0.23 -4.31 15.97
CA ARG A 395 1.03 -5.10 16.92
C ARG A 395 0.17 -5.78 17.98
N ASN A 396 -1.10 -5.42 18.05
CA ASN A 396 -2.05 -5.90 19.04
C ASN A 396 -3.32 -6.45 18.38
N LEU A 397 -3.16 -7.31 17.37
CA LEU A 397 -4.25 -7.97 16.67
C LEU A 397 -4.35 -9.47 17.01
N GLY A 398 -3.70 -9.91 18.08
CA GLY A 398 -3.63 -11.33 18.44
C GLY A 398 -2.97 -12.17 17.33
N PRO A 399 -3.58 -13.29 16.89
CA PRO A 399 -3.05 -14.13 15.81
C PRO A 399 -2.93 -13.44 14.45
N LEU A 400 -3.60 -12.31 14.26
CA LEU A 400 -3.57 -11.52 13.04
C LEU A 400 -2.47 -10.45 13.04
N THR A 401 -1.69 -10.35 14.12
CA THR A 401 -0.59 -9.41 14.25
C THR A 401 0.39 -9.59 13.09
N TYR A 402 0.76 -8.47 12.48
CA TYR A 402 1.69 -8.42 11.36
C TYR A 402 2.62 -7.22 11.48
N ASN A 403 3.72 -7.30 10.75
CA ASN A 403 4.78 -6.32 10.76
C ASN A 403 5.22 -5.98 9.35
N TYR A 404 6.07 -4.97 9.22
CA TYR A 404 6.69 -4.58 7.96
C TYR A 404 8.21 -4.85 8.00
N GLU A 405 8.79 -5.31 6.90
CA GLU A 405 10.23 -5.21 6.65
C GLU A 405 10.50 -3.86 5.99
N LEU A 406 11.20 -2.95 6.67
CA LEU A 406 11.53 -1.63 6.13
C LEU A 406 12.96 -1.54 5.63
N VAL A 407 13.11 -0.80 4.54
CA VAL A 407 14.37 -0.49 3.87
C VAL A 407 14.34 0.95 3.37
N GLY A 408 15.53 1.51 3.14
CA GLY A 408 15.68 2.82 2.51
C GLY A 408 15.02 3.96 3.27
N LEU A 409 14.43 4.92 2.55
CA LEU A 409 13.88 6.12 3.18
C LEU A 409 12.73 5.83 4.16
N LEU A 410 11.97 4.76 3.95
CA LEU A 410 10.91 4.34 4.88
C LEU A 410 11.47 3.84 6.22
N GLN A 411 12.63 3.16 6.19
CA GLN A 411 13.34 2.77 7.40
C GLN A 411 13.83 4.00 8.16
N ASP A 412 14.34 5.02 7.47
CA ASP A 412 14.76 6.27 8.10
C ASP A 412 13.57 7.01 8.73
N MET A 413 12.43 7.10 8.03
CA MET A 413 11.20 7.68 8.57
C MET A 413 10.75 6.95 9.84
N TYR A 414 10.85 5.62 9.89
CA TYR A 414 10.47 4.83 11.06
C TYR A 414 11.46 5.01 12.22
N THR A 415 12.76 4.92 11.96
CA THR A 415 13.79 4.90 13.02
C THR A 415 14.06 6.28 13.62
N ARG A 416 13.89 7.35 12.84
CA ARG A 416 14.20 8.73 13.25
C ARG A 416 12.94 9.52 13.64
N CYS A 417 11.77 9.08 13.18
CA CYS A 417 10.51 9.76 13.44
C CYS A 417 10.55 11.25 13.04
N VAL A 418 9.97 12.13 13.86
CA VAL A 418 9.87 13.58 13.60
C VAL A 418 11.08 14.34 14.15
N ASP A 419 12.11 13.64 14.66
CA ASP A 419 13.33 14.29 15.13
C ASP A 419 14.15 14.78 13.93
N LEU A 420 13.84 16.01 13.50
CA LEU A 420 14.45 16.66 12.37
C LEU A 420 15.96 16.93 12.62
N ASP A 421 16.39 17.08 13.87
CA ASP A 421 17.80 17.27 14.25
C ASP A 421 18.60 15.98 14.06
N LEU A 422 18.02 14.82 14.40
CA LEU A 422 18.61 13.51 14.09
C LEU A 422 18.61 13.22 12.59
N ILE A 423 17.62 13.68 11.85
CA ILE A 423 17.57 13.55 10.37
C ILE A 423 18.68 14.40 9.70
N SER A 424 18.97 15.59 10.24
CA SER A 424 20.01 16.51 9.74
C SER A 424 21.45 16.05 10.08
N SER A 425 21.69 15.64 11.33
CA SER A 425 23.05 15.40 11.88
C SER A 425 23.79 14.16 11.38
N SER A 426 23.08 13.17 10.82
CA SER A 426 23.65 11.85 10.51
C SER A 426 24.43 11.76 9.19
N ILE A 427 24.45 12.80 8.36
CA ILE A 427 24.97 12.72 6.98
C ILE A 427 26.15 13.67 6.73
N SER A 428 26.46 14.53 7.69
CA SER A 428 27.58 15.48 7.63
C SER A 428 28.90 14.96 8.24
N GLY A 429 28.98 13.76 8.82
CA GLY A 429 30.28 13.25 9.27
C GLY A 429 30.31 11.83 9.89
N MET A 430 31.15 10.99 9.28
CA MET A 430 31.99 9.95 9.92
C MET A 430 31.34 8.94 10.88
N GLY A 431 31.24 7.69 10.39
CA GLY A 431 31.37 6.49 11.20
C GLY A 431 30.17 6.15 12.08
N ARG A 432 29.44 5.11 11.68
CA ARG A 432 28.66 4.32 12.63
C ARG A 432 29.55 3.99 13.84
N ARG A 433 29.30 4.62 14.97
CA ARG A 433 29.65 4.02 16.25
C ARG A 433 28.58 2.96 16.48
N LEU A 434 28.81 1.79 15.89
CA LEU A 434 28.19 0.56 16.36
C LEU A 434 28.71 0.38 17.78
N ASP A 435 27.99 0.90 18.76
CA ASP A 435 28.03 0.27 20.06
C ASP A 435 27.44 -1.13 19.83
N GLU A 436 28.37 -2.06 19.89
CA GLU A 436 28.25 -3.49 19.65
C GLU A 436 27.38 -4.10 20.76
N GLU A 437 26.06 -3.89 20.66
CA GLU A 437 25.09 -4.79 21.28
C GLU A 437 24.20 -5.34 20.19
N THR A 438 24.45 -6.60 19.85
CA THR A 438 23.49 -7.51 19.26
C THR A 438 22.16 -7.42 20.00
N SER A 439 21.24 -6.59 19.49
CA SER A 439 19.83 -6.67 19.81
C SER A 439 19.12 -7.29 18.61
N ASP A 440 19.13 -8.62 18.57
CA ASP A 440 18.04 -9.35 17.95
C ASP A 440 16.73 -8.80 18.53
N TYR A 441 15.86 -8.29 17.66
CA TYR A 441 14.56 -7.65 17.95
C TYR A 441 14.58 -6.28 18.66
N LEU A 442 14.70 -5.20 17.88
CA LEU A 442 14.22 -3.87 18.26
C LEU A 442 12.87 -3.60 17.60
N GLY A 443 11.80 -4.04 18.27
CA GLY A 443 10.43 -3.66 17.93
C GLY A 443 9.71 -4.55 16.90
N PRO A 444 8.43 -4.22 16.61
CA PRO A 444 7.54 -4.99 15.76
C PRO A 444 7.98 -4.94 14.30
N VAL A 445 8.38 -3.77 13.83
CA VAL A 445 8.85 -3.57 12.46
C VAL A 445 10.27 -4.11 12.33
N LEU A 446 10.49 -4.99 11.34
CA LEU A 446 11.81 -5.53 11.05
C LEU A 446 12.60 -4.50 10.24
N VAL A 447 13.46 -3.78 10.94
CA VAL A 447 14.40 -2.84 10.34
C VAL A 447 15.64 -3.61 9.90
N LYS A 448 15.91 -3.67 8.58
CA LYS A 448 17.07 -4.39 8.06
C LYS A 448 18.16 -3.42 7.65
N ASP A 449 19.28 -3.44 8.37
CA ASP A 449 20.46 -2.67 8.00
C ASP A 449 21.04 -3.18 6.66
N MET A 450 20.77 -2.46 5.58
CA MET A 450 21.41 -2.69 4.30
C MET A 450 22.71 -1.91 4.25
N GLY A 451 23.75 -2.46 4.89
CA GLY A 451 25.08 -1.87 5.04
C GLY A 451 25.46 -0.88 3.93
N GLU A 452 25.46 0.41 4.31
CA GLU A 452 26.02 1.63 3.69
C GLU A 452 25.95 1.88 2.16
N LYS A 453 25.61 0.93 1.28
CA LYS A 453 25.99 1.05 -0.14
C LYS A 453 24.89 1.24 -1.17
N GLN A 454 23.59 1.25 -0.83
CA GLN A 454 22.59 1.27 -1.90
C GLN A 454 21.35 2.15 -1.75
N ALA A 455 20.97 2.58 -0.54
CA ALA A 455 19.78 3.43 -0.40
C ALA A 455 20.08 4.92 -0.18
N PHE A 456 21.22 5.25 0.45
CA PHE A 456 21.48 6.63 0.88
C PHE A 456 22.41 7.42 -0.07
N ALA A 457 23.27 6.74 -0.84
CA ALA A 457 24.17 7.40 -1.78
C ALA A 457 23.44 8.16 -2.92
N GLU A 458 22.16 7.87 -3.15
CA GLU A 458 21.33 8.53 -4.18
C GLU A 458 20.44 9.67 -3.64
N ASN A 459 20.36 9.91 -2.32
CA ASN A 459 19.37 10.83 -1.71
C ASN A 459 19.98 11.92 -0.81
N LEU A 460 21.12 12.48 -1.21
CA LEU A 460 21.81 13.56 -0.49
C LEU A 460 20.99 14.87 -0.39
N TRP A 461 19.90 15.01 -1.14
CA TRP A 461 19.14 16.27 -1.20
C TRP A 461 18.31 16.55 0.04
N PHE A 462 17.57 15.57 0.55
CA PHE A 462 16.59 15.81 1.61
C PHE A 462 17.24 16.29 2.92
N PRO A 463 18.31 15.66 3.42
CA PRO A 463 18.99 16.09 4.65
C PRO A 463 19.57 17.51 4.52
N LYS A 464 20.19 17.82 3.38
CA LYS A 464 20.78 19.14 3.13
C LYS A 464 19.73 20.24 3.06
N VAL A 465 18.61 19.98 2.36
CA VAL A 465 17.49 20.92 2.30
C VAL A 465 16.84 21.08 3.68
N LEU A 466 16.72 20.00 4.45
CA LEU A 466 16.19 20.04 5.81
C LEU A 466 17.05 20.91 6.72
N GLU A 467 18.37 20.68 6.76
CA GLU A 467 19.32 21.44 7.59
C GLU A 467 19.23 22.95 7.33
N GLN A 468 19.21 23.35 6.05
CA GLN A 468 19.09 24.76 5.66
C GLN A 468 17.73 25.35 6.08
N THR A 469 16.66 24.59 5.92
CA THR A 469 15.30 25.00 6.30
C THR A 469 15.21 25.19 7.82
N MET A 470 15.73 24.24 8.60
CA MET A 470 15.77 24.34 10.06
C MET A 470 16.61 25.52 10.54
N THR A 471 17.79 25.73 9.95
CA THR A 471 18.67 26.86 10.26
C THR A 471 17.94 28.18 10.05
N PHE A 472 17.19 28.32 8.95
CA PHE A 472 16.38 29.50 8.69
C PHE A 472 15.35 29.74 9.80
N PHE A 473 14.54 28.75 10.17
CA PHE A 473 13.53 28.91 11.22
C PHE A 473 14.11 29.15 12.61
N SER A 474 15.24 28.51 12.96
CA SER A 474 15.93 28.78 14.22
C SER A 474 16.46 30.22 14.34
N SER A 475 16.74 30.89 13.21
CA SER A 475 17.26 32.26 13.22
C SER A 475 16.23 33.31 13.66
N PHE A 476 14.94 32.95 13.71
CA PHE A 476 13.85 33.80 14.16
C PHE A 476 13.39 33.50 15.60
N GLN A 477 13.91 32.44 16.24
CA GLN A 477 13.61 32.13 17.63
C GLN A 477 14.39 33.07 18.57
N HIS A 478 13.73 33.57 19.62
CA HIS A 478 14.37 34.47 20.58
C HIS A 478 15.35 33.69 21.48
N PRO A 479 16.51 34.27 21.85
CA PRO A 479 17.57 33.58 22.60
C PRO A 479 17.21 33.12 24.03
N ASN A 480 15.98 33.38 24.50
CA ASN A 480 15.49 32.98 25.82
C ASN A 480 14.45 31.84 25.78
N GLU A 481 14.09 31.32 24.59
CA GLU A 481 13.30 30.10 24.47
C GLU A 481 14.28 28.92 24.28
N THR A 482 14.17 27.90 25.13
CA THR A 482 14.99 26.68 25.06
C THR A 482 14.87 26.04 23.67
N ALA A 483 15.99 25.53 23.16
CA ALA A 483 16.24 25.04 21.80
C ALA A 483 15.48 23.75 21.41
N GLU A 484 14.18 23.68 21.65
CA GLU A 484 13.31 22.65 21.09
C GLU A 484 12.40 23.32 20.04
N LEU A 485 12.48 22.87 18.78
CA LEU A 485 11.50 23.23 17.77
C LEU A 485 10.12 22.73 18.24
N GLY A 486 9.24 23.62 18.68
CA GLY A 486 7.87 23.27 19.03
C GLY A 486 7.12 22.64 17.85
N THR A 487 6.06 21.87 18.12
CA THR A 487 5.26 21.18 17.08
C THR A 487 4.75 22.11 15.96
N SER A 488 4.46 23.38 16.28
CA SER A 488 4.11 24.41 15.29
C SER A 488 5.24 24.69 14.29
N SER A 489 6.50 24.68 14.74
CA SER A 489 7.67 24.97 13.90
C SER A 489 8.07 23.80 13.00
N VAL A 490 7.87 22.56 13.43
CA VAL A 490 8.06 21.35 12.59
C VAL A 490 7.09 21.37 11.41
N GLY A 491 5.82 21.69 11.65
CA GLY A 491 4.83 21.81 10.58
C GLY A 491 5.20 22.88 9.56
N GLU A 492 5.77 24.01 9.98
CA GLU A 492 6.26 25.05 9.07
C GLU A 492 7.47 24.61 8.24
N VAL A 493 8.45 23.92 8.85
CA VAL A 493 9.60 23.36 8.14
C VAL A 493 9.12 22.39 7.04
N LEU A 494 8.26 21.44 7.39
CA LEU A 494 7.74 20.44 6.45
C LEU A 494 6.94 21.08 5.30
N LYS A 495 6.16 22.14 5.58
CA LYS A 495 5.47 22.92 4.54
C LYS A 495 6.44 23.58 3.58
N GLU A 496 7.46 24.27 4.08
CA GLU A 496 8.45 24.93 3.21
C GLU A 496 9.22 23.90 2.37
N MET A 497 9.55 22.74 2.93
CA MET A 497 10.16 21.64 2.16
C MET A 497 9.24 21.10 1.06
N GLU A 498 7.95 20.91 1.34
CA GLU A 498 6.98 20.50 0.32
C GLU A 498 6.88 21.56 -0.78
N LYS A 499 6.83 22.86 -0.44
CA LYS A 499 6.83 23.95 -1.43
C LYS A 499 8.02 23.91 -2.37
N MET A 500 9.23 23.83 -1.82
CA MET A 500 10.45 23.71 -2.62
C MET A 500 10.41 22.47 -3.52
N THR A 501 9.89 21.35 -3.01
CA THR A 501 9.76 20.10 -3.78
C THR A 501 8.76 20.26 -4.92
N CYS A 502 7.55 20.78 -4.68
CA CYS A 502 6.53 20.99 -5.71
C CYS A 502 7.02 21.92 -6.82
N LEU A 503 7.70 23.01 -6.46
CA LEU A 503 8.25 23.97 -7.43
C LEU A 503 9.45 23.38 -8.19
N PHE A 504 10.29 22.56 -7.54
CA PHE A 504 11.34 21.82 -8.23
C PHE A 504 10.75 20.86 -9.28
N TYR A 505 9.67 20.15 -8.96
CA TYR A 505 8.95 19.33 -9.94
C TYR A 505 8.51 20.17 -11.14
N GLN A 506 7.78 21.25 -10.89
CA GLN A 506 7.29 22.17 -11.92
C GLN A 506 8.43 22.67 -12.85
N MET A 507 9.61 22.93 -12.28
CA MET A 507 10.77 23.46 -13.00
C MET A 507 11.59 22.39 -13.73
N CYS A 508 11.85 21.25 -13.09
CA CYS A 508 12.87 20.27 -13.53
C CYS A 508 12.31 18.90 -13.94
N ARG A 509 11.07 18.56 -13.55
CA ARG A 509 10.45 17.24 -13.83
C ARG A 509 9.19 17.32 -14.69
N GLY A 510 8.79 18.53 -15.05
CA GLY A 510 7.63 18.81 -15.88
C GLY A 510 6.44 19.32 -15.07
N PRO A 511 5.34 19.70 -15.74
CA PRO A 511 4.18 20.27 -15.09
C PRO A 511 3.61 19.35 -14.02
N VAL A 512 3.42 19.88 -12.80
CA VAL A 512 2.70 19.16 -11.76
C VAL A 512 1.25 19.01 -12.17
N GLN A 513 0.80 17.77 -12.29
CA GLN A 513 -0.57 17.48 -12.71
C GLN A 513 -1.52 17.58 -11.53
N ASP A 514 -2.67 18.20 -11.78
CA ASP A 514 -3.81 18.21 -10.87
C ASP A 514 -4.74 17.02 -11.17
N PHE A 515 -5.77 16.79 -10.34
CA PHE A 515 -6.72 15.72 -10.62
C PHE A 515 -7.43 15.92 -11.96
N THR A 516 -7.50 14.84 -12.73
CA THR A 516 -8.18 14.80 -14.03
C THR A 516 -9.68 15.08 -13.87
N ALA A 517 -10.33 15.52 -14.94
CA ALA A 517 -11.77 15.74 -14.94
C ALA A 517 -12.55 14.46 -14.61
N GLU A 518 -12.07 13.30 -15.07
CA GLU A 518 -12.64 11.99 -14.73
C GLU A 518 -12.56 11.72 -13.24
N PHE A 519 -11.36 11.86 -12.64
CA PHE A 519 -11.18 11.60 -11.22
C PHE A 519 -12.08 12.52 -10.37
N ARG A 520 -12.19 13.80 -10.74
CA ARG A 520 -13.09 14.76 -10.08
C ARG A 520 -14.57 14.39 -10.25
N GLN A 521 -14.96 13.79 -11.38
CA GLN A 521 -16.33 13.33 -11.60
C GLN A 521 -16.67 12.16 -10.67
N ASN A 522 -15.75 11.21 -10.53
CA ASN A 522 -15.96 10.02 -9.68
C ASN A 522 -15.82 10.34 -8.19
N PHE A 523 -15.01 11.36 -7.86
CA PHE A 523 -14.73 11.78 -6.49
C PHE A 523 -14.99 13.29 -6.36
N ALA A 524 -16.25 13.71 -6.34
CA ALA A 524 -16.68 15.12 -6.41
C ALA A 524 -16.09 16.06 -5.33
N ASN A 525 -15.60 15.51 -4.21
CA ASN A 525 -14.95 16.27 -3.14
C ASN A 525 -13.42 16.36 -3.28
N ALA A 526 -12.85 15.73 -4.32
CA ALA A 526 -11.43 15.81 -4.60
C ALA A 526 -11.05 17.26 -4.97
N ARG A 527 -10.29 17.91 -4.08
CA ARG A 527 -9.80 19.29 -4.25
C ARG A 527 -8.65 19.33 -5.26
N MET A 528 -7.80 20.34 -5.20
CA MET A 528 -6.50 20.31 -5.88
C MET A 528 -5.57 19.31 -5.19
N THR A 529 -4.71 18.62 -5.95
CA THR A 529 -3.59 17.87 -5.38
C THR A 529 -2.76 18.80 -4.47
N PRO A 530 -2.07 18.28 -3.43
CA PRO A 530 -1.28 19.12 -2.53
C PRO A 530 -0.32 20.05 -3.28
N CYS A 531 0.46 19.52 -4.23
CA CYS A 531 1.40 20.32 -4.99
C CYS A 531 0.78 21.26 -6.01
N SER A 532 -0.34 20.89 -6.67
CA SER A 532 -0.99 21.81 -7.60
C SER A 532 -1.56 23.02 -6.85
N ARG A 533 -2.09 22.82 -5.63
CA ARG A 533 -2.52 23.91 -4.74
C ARG A 533 -1.38 24.84 -4.37
N VAL A 534 -0.26 24.27 -3.91
CA VAL A 534 0.94 25.02 -3.55
C VAL A 534 1.44 25.90 -4.71
N ILE A 535 1.53 25.32 -5.92
CA ILE A 535 1.94 26.07 -7.11
C ILE A 535 0.97 27.21 -7.40
N ALA A 536 -0.33 26.93 -7.41
CA ALA A 536 -1.35 27.94 -7.72
C ALA A 536 -1.41 29.06 -6.68
N ASP A 537 -1.15 28.78 -5.40
CA ASP A 537 -1.09 29.79 -4.35
C ASP A 537 0.14 30.69 -4.50
N ILE A 538 1.30 30.13 -4.85
CA ILE A 538 2.53 30.89 -5.11
C ILE A 538 2.38 31.75 -6.38
N GLU A 539 1.86 31.19 -7.48
CA GLU A 539 1.65 31.92 -8.74
C GLU A 539 0.65 33.07 -8.58
N ALA A 540 -0.37 32.90 -7.74
CA ALA A 540 -1.34 33.94 -7.43
C ALA A 540 -0.87 34.97 -6.37
N GLY A 541 0.35 34.82 -5.84
CA GLY A 541 0.88 35.67 -4.77
C GLY A 541 0.17 35.52 -3.42
N ARG A 542 -0.59 34.44 -3.21
CA ARG A 542 -1.22 34.11 -1.93
C ARG A 542 -0.24 33.46 -0.95
N ASP A 543 0.83 32.88 -1.46
CA ASP A 543 1.91 32.28 -0.67
C ASP A 543 3.27 32.53 -1.32
N SER A 544 4.35 32.28 -0.58
CA SER A 544 5.73 32.34 -1.07
C SER A 544 6.60 31.33 -0.34
N ILE A 545 7.74 30.99 -0.93
CA ILE A 545 8.79 30.23 -0.25
C ILE A 545 9.58 31.20 0.61
N LYS A 546 9.64 30.92 1.92
CA LYS A 546 10.33 31.77 2.90
C LYS A 546 11.85 31.57 2.86
N ILE A 547 12.31 30.42 2.40
CA ILE A 547 13.72 30.02 2.37
C ILE A 547 14.49 30.81 1.29
N PRO A 548 15.48 31.65 1.67
CA PRO A 548 16.31 32.37 0.71
C PRO A 548 17.13 31.40 -0.13
N ASN A 549 17.35 31.73 -1.41
CA ASN A 549 18.15 30.92 -2.35
C ASN A 549 17.71 29.45 -2.45
N TRP A 550 16.42 29.17 -2.22
CA TRP A 550 15.90 27.81 -2.21
C TRP A 550 16.16 27.06 -3.52
N LYS A 551 16.15 27.78 -4.66
CA LYS A 551 16.41 27.20 -5.98
C LYS A 551 17.82 26.66 -6.07
N GLU A 552 18.79 27.47 -5.65
CA GLU A 552 20.21 27.11 -5.61
C GLU A 552 20.42 25.91 -4.69
N ILE A 553 19.84 25.92 -3.49
CA ILE A 553 19.93 24.81 -2.52
C ILE A 553 19.41 23.50 -3.12
N MET A 554 18.25 23.54 -3.79
CA MET A 554 17.66 22.38 -4.46
C MET A 554 18.55 21.89 -5.61
N LEU A 555 19.00 22.81 -6.48
CA LEU A 555 19.80 22.48 -7.67
C LEU A 555 21.21 21.98 -7.37
N GLU A 556 21.78 22.33 -6.22
CA GLU A 556 23.05 21.76 -5.76
C GLU A 556 22.95 20.26 -5.45
N SER A 557 21.74 19.76 -5.17
CA SER A 557 21.53 18.38 -4.72
C SER A 557 20.68 17.55 -5.67
N LEU A 558 19.85 18.19 -6.49
CA LEU A 558 18.97 17.57 -7.49
C LEU A 558 19.21 18.22 -8.85
N PRO A 559 19.85 17.52 -9.81
CA PRO A 559 20.09 18.08 -11.14
C PRO A 559 18.77 18.19 -11.92
N CYS A 560 18.58 19.28 -12.68
CA CYS A 560 17.45 19.39 -13.60
C CYS A 560 17.56 18.38 -14.77
N GLU A 561 18.77 18.03 -15.19
CA GLU A 561 19.01 17.10 -16.30
C GLU A 561 18.47 15.69 -16.03
N THR A 562 17.73 15.13 -16.99
CA THR A 562 17.19 13.76 -16.95
C THR A 562 18.02 12.81 -17.81
N LYS A 563 17.81 11.49 -17.69
CA LYS A 563 18.40 10.49 -18.61
C LYS A 563 18.13 10.79 -20.09
N ALA A 564 17.00 11.42 -20.44
CA ALA A 564 16.70 11.84 -21.80
C ALA A 564 17.71 12.87 -22.35
N HIS A 565 18.15 13.83 -21.53
CA HIS A 565 19.17 14.82 -21.93
C HIS A 565 20.56 14.21 -22.16
N LYS A 566 20.88 13.08 -21.52
CA LYS A 566 22.15 12.36 -21.75
C LYS A 566 22.18 11.58 -23.07
N LYS A 567 21.03 11.22 -23.64
CA LYS A 567 20.98 10.59 -24.98
C LYS A 567 21.13 11.62 -26.10
N ASP A 568 20.49 12.78 -25.98
CA ASP A 568 20.55 13.84 -27.00
C ASP A 568 21.87 14.62 -27.02
N SER A 569 22.64 14.60 -25.93
CA SER A 569 24.00 15.18 -25.89
C SER A 569 25.10 14.23 -26.41
N SER A 570 24.72 13.01 -26.80
CA SER A 570 25.64 11.97 -27.30
C SER A 570 25.44 11.62 -28.78
N SER A 571 24.62 12.40 -29.51
CA SER A 571 24.38 12.26 -30.95
C SER A 571 25.02 13.38 -31.76
#